data_AF-A0A600Y6I8-F1
#
_entry.id   AF-A0A600Y6I8-F1
#
_cell.length_a   1.000
_cell.length_b   1.000
_cell.length_c   1.000
_cell.angle_alpha   90.00
_cell.angle_beta   90.00
_cell.angle_gamma   90.00
#
_symmetry.space_group_name_H-M   'P 1'
#
loop_
_entity.id
_entity.type
_entity.pdbx_description
1 polymer ?
#
loop_
_entity_poly.entity_id
_entity_poly.type
_entity_poly.pdbx_seq_one_letter_code
_entity_poly.pdbx_strand_id
1 'polypeptide(L)'
;MVLASDYAELEAKCAALAADNDKAMESLKQGDAVVKLAHEKFSVLAAENETLKYQEPKLAAMMSCLDAFYAEDDVPERAMMAAYNILRKSVGTPATDAFLAEVRASARNEGINYAASRLAAAFNHGFLDKPVSEVLDVTRMILSAKEDLANNPLPADDGLSGEYAEKSIEEWETQLRKGAKS
;
A
#
# COMPACT_ATOMS: atom_id res chain seq x y z
N MET A 1 -3.58 47.30 -42.14
CA MET A 1 -4.95 46.81 -42.37
C MET A 1 -4.99 45.41 -41.78
N VAL A 2 -5.76 45.19 -40.72
CA VAL A 2 -5.88 43.86 -40.09
C VAL A 2 -6.56 42.94 -41.09
N LEU A 3 -5.93 41.82 -41.42
CA LEU A 3 -6.46 40.86 -42.38
C LEU A 3 -7.37 39.85 -41.66
N ALA A 4 -8.31 39.25 -42.36
CA ALA A 4 -9.21 38.23 -41.77
C ALA A 4 -8.43 37.04 -41.15
N SER A 5 -7.22 36.78 -41.64
CA SER A 5 -6.27 35.80 -41.07
C SER A 5 -5.87 36.12 -39.63
N ASP A 6 -5.71 37.40 -39.31
CA ASP A 6 -5.27 37.84 -37.98
C ASP A 6 -6.37 37.63 -36.94
N TYR A 7 -7.64 37.73 -37.36
CA TYR A 7 -8.80 37.46 -36.52
C TYR A 7 -8.97 35.96 -36.26
N ALA A 8 -8.80 35.13 -37.29
CA ALA A 8 -8.85 33.66 -37.16
C ALA A 8 -7.74 33.14 -36.24
N GLU A 9 -6.53 33.70 -36.32
CA GLU A 9 -5.42 33.34 -35.42
C GLU A 9 -5.72 33.75 -33.97
N LEU A 10 -6.33 34.92 -33.76
CA LEU A 10 -6.74 35.38 -32.44
C LEU A 10 -7.83 34.49 -31.84
N GLU A 11 -8.85 34.13 -32.62
CA GLU A 11 -9.91 33.20 -32.19
C GLU A 11 -9.33 31.84 -31.80
N ALA A 12 -8.40 31.29 -32.60
CA ALA A 12 -7.72 30.05 -32.29
C ALA A 12 -6.92 30.12 -30.97
N LYS A 13 -6.20 31.23 -30.73
CA LYS A 13 -5.49 31.47 -29.46
C LYS A 13 -6.45 31.60 -28.28
N CYS A 14 -7.57 32.30 -28.44
CA CYS A 14 -8.60 32.40 -27.41
C CYS A 14 -9.23 31.04 -27.07
N ALA A 15 -9.51 30.22 -28.09
CA ALA A 15 -10.05 28.87 -27.89
C ALA A 15 -9.04 27.95 -27.18
N ALA A 16 -7.76 28.02 -27.55
CA ALA A 16 -6.70 27.27 -26.88
C ALA A 16 -6.54 27.70 -25.40
N LEU A 17 -6.52 29.01 -25.14
CA LEU A 17 -6.46 29.54 -23.77
C LEU A 17 -7.69 29.14 -22.93
N ALA A 18 -8.88 29.11 -23.52
CA ALA A 18 -10.08 28.65 -22.83
C ALA A 18 -9.96 27.17 -22.44
N ALA A 19 -9.54 26.31 -23.36
CA ALA A 19 -9.34 24.88 -23.09
C ALA A 19 -8.24 24.63 -22.03
N ASP A 20 -7.15 25.37 -22.07
CA ASP A 20 -6.08 25.29 -21.07
C ASP A 20 -6.57 25.77 -19.69
N ASN A 21 -7.35 26.85 -19.64
CA ASN A 21 -7.97 27.33 -18.40
C ASN A 21 -8.95 26.29 -17.82
N ASP A 22 -9.77 25.65 -18.65
CA ASP A 22 -10.67 24.59 -18.21
C ASP A 22 -9.89 23.42 -17.60
N LYS A 23 -8.81 23.00 -18.25
CA LYS A 23 -7.92 21.94 -17.75
C LYS A 23 -7.22 22.34 -16.44
N ALA A 24 -6.78 23.58 -16.33
CA ALA A 24 -6.17 24.11 -15.12
C ALA A 24 -7.17 24.15 -13.95
N MET A 25 -8.40 24.61 -14.20
CA MET A 25 -9.49 24.64 -13.22
C MET A 25 -9.84 23.23 -12.73
N GLU A 26 -9.87 22.25 -13.64
CA GLU A 26 -10.12 20.86 -13.26
C GLU A 26 -8.96 20.27 -12.42
N SER A 27 -7.72 20.57 -12.80
CA SER A 27 -6.53 20.18 -12.01
C SER A 27 -6.55 20.79 -10.60
N LEU A 28 -6.96 22.05 -10.48
CA LEU A 28 -7.10 22.73 -9.18
C LEU A 28 -8.19 22.07 -8.32
N LYS A 29 -9.36 21.76 -8.89
CA LYS A 29 -10.42 21.05 -8.16
C LYS A 29 -9.96 19.69 -7.64
N GLN A 30 -9.22 18.95 -8.46
CA GLN A 30 -8.65 17.67 -8.06
C GLN A 30 -7.62 17.84 -6.95
N GLY A 31 -6.76 18.85 -7.05
CA GLY A 31 -5.80 19.21 -5.99
C GLY A 31 -6.48 19.56 -4.67
N ASP A 32 -7.51 20.41 -4.69
CA ASP A 32 -8.28 20.79 -3.51
C ASP A 32 -8.94 19.57 -2.85
N ALA A 33 -9.48 18.64 -3.65
CA ALA A 33 -10.07 17.41 -3.13
C ALA A 33 -9.03 16.51 -2.42
N VAL A 34 -7.82 16.39 -2.98
CA VAL A 34 -6.72 15.63 -2.36
C VAL A 34 -6.28 16.28 -1.05
N VAL A 35 -6.10 17.61 -1.03
CA VAL A 35 -5.70 18.35 0.18
C VAL A 35 -6.75 18.20 1.28
N LYS A 36 -8.03 18.31 0.93
CA LYS A 36 -9.13 18.14 1.88
C LYS A 36 -9.14 16.75 2.50
N LEU A 37 -9.03 15.71 1.68
CA LEU A 37 -8.98 14.32 2.15
C LEU A 37 -7.77 14.08 3.07
N ALA A 38 -6.60 14.59 2.70
CA ALA A 38 -5.40 14.48 3.52
C ALA A 38 -5.58 15.18 4.88
N HIS A 39 -6.15 16.39 4.87
CA HIS A 39 -6.42 17.14 6.10
C HIS A 39 -7.39 16.40 7.03
N GLU A 40 -8.46 15.79 6.49
CA GLU A 40 -9.40 14.97 7.26
C GLU A 40 -8.68 13.79 7.92
N LYS A 41 -7.86 13.04 7.18
CA LYS A 41 -7.10 11.90 7.72
C LYS A 41 -6.12 12.31 8.83
N PHE A 42 -5.34 13.36 8.60
CA PHE A 42 -4.39 13.85 9.59
C PHE A 42 -5.08 14.44 10.82
N SER A 43 -6.25 15.06 10.65
CA SER A 43 -7.03 15.56 11.78
C SER A 43 -7.51 14.44 12.70
N VAL A 44 -7.93 13.31 12.14
CA VAL A 44 -8.33 12.12 12.93
C VAL A 44 -7.13 11.52 13.66
N LEU A 45 -5.97 11.39 13.00
CA LEU A 45 -4.72 10.94 13.63
C LEU A 45 -4.26 11.88 14.76
N ALA A 46 -4.35 13.20 14.54
CA ALA A 46 -4.02 14.19 15.55
C ALA A 46 -4.95 14.10 16.76
N ALA A 47 -6.26 13.93 16.53
CA ALA A 47 -7.23 13.73 17.60
C ALA A 47 -6.93 12.46 18.41
N GLU A 48 -6.63 11.33 17.76
CA GLU A 48 -6.20 10.10 18.43
C GLU A 48 -4.92 10.32 19.26
N ASN A 49 -3.93 11.03 18.72
CA ASN A 49 -2.69 11.33 19.46
C ASN A 49 -2.93 12.18 20.71
N GLU A 50 -3.87 13.12 20.67
CA GLU A 50 -4.22 13.91 21.85
C GLU A 50 -4.96 13.08 22.89
N THR A 51 -5.85 12.17 22.49
CA THR A 51 -6.56 11.30 23.44
C THR A 51 -5.63 10.28 24.09
N LEU A 52 -4.64 9.76 23.36
CA LEU A 52 -3.65 8.80 23.87
C LEU A 52 -2.85 9.32 25.06
N LYS A 53 -2.59 10.63 25.14
CA LYS A 53 -1.83 11.25 26.25
C LYS A 53 -2.53 11.10 27.60
N TYR A 54 -3.85 11.05 27.60
CA TYR A 54 -4.68 11.04 28.81
C TYR A 54 -5.61 9.82 28.84
N GLN A 55 -5.29 8.78 28.08
CA GLN A 55 -6.15 7.63 27.97
C GLN A 55 -6.11 6.79 29.25
N GLU A 56 -7.30 6.54 29.81
CA GLU A 56 -7.46 5.65 30.94
C GLU A 56 -7.71 4.20 30.48
N PRO A 57 -7.08 3.20 31.11
CA PRO A 57 -7.33 1.81 30.77
C PRO A 57 -8.76 1.43 31.13
N LYS A 58 -9.37 0.58 30.30
CA LYS A 58 -10.71 0.05 30.58
C LYS A 58 -10.66 -0.87 31.79
N LEU A 59 -11.76 -0.96 32.55
CA LEU A 59 -11.86 -1.81 33.72
C LEU A 59 -11.42 -3.27 33.45
N ALA A 60 -11.81 -3.84 32.31
CA ALA A 60 -11.40 -5.19 31.92
C ALA A 60 -9.87 -5.34 31.80
N ALA A 61 -9.18 -4.32 31.25
CA ALA A 61 -7.73 -4.33 31.13
C ALA A 61 -7.04 -4.17 32.49
N MET A 62 -7.61 -3.35 33.39
CA MET A 62 -7.14 -3.25 34.77
C MET A 62 -7.30 -4.59 35.50
N MET A 63 -8.40 -5.32 35.31
CA MET A 63 -8.61 -6.65 35.89
C MET A 63 -7.59 -7.66 35.36
N SER A 64 -7.42 -7.79 34.04
CA SER A 64 -6.40 -8.68 33.46
C SER A 64 -4.97 -8.32 33.90
N CYS A 65 -4.70 -7.02 34.08
CA CYS A 65 -3.42 -6.54 34.59
C CYS A 65 -3.17 -7.02 36.03
N LEU A 66 -4.17 -6.94 36.91
CA LEU A 66 -4.07 -7.42 38.28
C LEU A 66 -3.91 -8.95 38.33
N ASP A 67 -4.67 -9.69 37.52
CA ASP A 67 -4.55 -11.14 37.42
C ASP A 67 -3.13 -11.55 37.03
N ALA A 68 -2.55 -10.88 36.02
CA ALA A 68 -1.18 -11.15 35.59
C ALA A 68 -0.13 -10.73 36.63
N PHE A 69 -0.40 -9.70 37.41
CA PHE A 69 0.48 -9.26 38.48
C PHE A 69 0.54 -10.28 39.63
N TYR A 70 -0.60 -10.80 40.07
CA TYR A 70 -0.68 -11.78 41.17
C TYR A 70 -0.40 -13.23 40.74
N ALA A 71 -0.24 -13.51 39.44
CA ALA A 71 0.11 -14.84 38.95
C ALA A 71 1.61 -15.17 39.08
N GLU A 72 2.48 -14.18 39.26
CA GLU A 72 3.94 -14.33 39.40
C GLU A 72 4.40 -13.76 40.76
N ASP A 73 4.34 -14.58 41.81
CA ASP A 73 4.73 -14.18 43.18
C ASP A 73 6.25 -14.13 43.40
N ASP A 74 7.04 -14.85 42.59
CA ASP A 74 8.47 -15.04 42.84
C ASP A 74 9.36 -13.91 42.27
N VAL A 75 8.90 -13.22 41.22
CA VAL A 75 9.69 -12.19 40.52
C VAL A 75 8.85 -10.94 40.26
N PRO A 76 8.85 -9.96 41.20
CA PRO A 76 8.03 -8.77 41.13
C PRO A 76 8.20 -7.94 39.84
N GLU A 77 9.43 -7.87 39.31
CA GLU A 77 9.72 -7.15 38.07
C GLU A 77 9.04 -7.80 36.86
N ARG A 78 8.93 -9.13 36.85
CA ARG A 78 8.30 -9.88 35.76
C ARG A 78 6.78 -9.76 35.81
N ALA A 79 6.21 -9.88 37.01
CA ALA A 79 4.80 -9.61 37.27
C ALA A 79 4.41 -8.19 36.81
N MET A 80 5.22 -7.18 37.18
CA MET A 80 5.00 -5.80 36.78
C MET A 80 5.10 -5.60 35.25
N MET A 81 6.08 -6.24 34.59
CA MET A 81 6.22 -6.17 33.14
C MET A 81 5.06 -6.84 32.40
N ALA A 82 4.56 -7.98 32.89
CA ALA A 82 3.40 -8.66 32.32
C ALA A 82 2.15 -7.78 32.42
N ALA A 83 1.89 -7.26 33.62
CA ALA A 83 0.81 -6.32 33.93
C ALA A 83 0.86 -5.06 33.03
N TYR A 84 2.03 -4.41 32.93
CA TYR A 84 2.24 -3.24 32.08
C TYR A 84 1.97 -3.54 30.59
N ASN A 85 2.44 -4.69 30.10
CA ASN A 85 2.21 -5.08 28.70
C ASN A 85 0.73 -5.28 28.38
N ILE A 86 -0.08 -5.77 29.33
CA ILE A 86 -1.53 -5.90 29.18
C ILE A 86 -2.18 -4.52 29.06
N LEU A 87 -1.86 -3.60 29.98
CA LEU A 87 -2.38 -2.24 29.94
C LEU A 87 -2.02 -1.54 28.63
N ARG A 88 -0.75 -1.62 28.22
CA ARG A 88 -0.27 -1.04 26.97
C ARG A 88 -1.00 -1.62 25.75
N LYS A 89 -1.22 -2.93 25.68
CA LYS A 89 -1.92 -3.58 24.57
C LYS A 89 -3.43 -3.30 24.55
N SER A 90 -4.01 -2.94 25.70
CA SER A 90 -5.43 -2.60 25.78
C SER A 90 -5.80 -1.24 25.18
N VAL A 91 -4.78 -0.40 24.94
CA VAL A 91 -4.92 0.89 24.26
C VAL A 91 -4.98 0.62 22.75
N GLY A 92 -6.15 0.85 22.16
CA GLY A 92 -6.36 0.76 20.72
C GLY A 92 -6.05 2.08 20.01
N THR A 93 -5.52 1.97 18.80
CA THR A 93 -5.17 3.12 17.93
C THR A 93 -5.84 2.98 16.56
N PRO A 94 -7.19 3.01 16.49
CA PRO A 94 -7.93 2.74 15.26
C PRO A 94 -7.60 3.66 14.08
N ALA A 95 -7.29 4.94 14.32
CA ALA A 95 -6.91 5.88 13.26
C ALA A 95 -5.53 5.52 12.70
N THR A 96 -4.58 5.21 13.58
CA THR A 96 -3.26 4.69 13.19
C THR A 96 -3.38 3.37 12.45
N ASP A 97 -4.22 2.44 12.92
CA ASP A 97 -4.42 1.14 12.28
C ASP A 97 -5.02 1.29 10.87
N ALA A 98 -6.01 2.17 10.71
CA ALA A 98 -6.60 2.49 9.41
C ALA A 98 -5.58 3.11 8.45
N PHE A 99 -4.76 4.07 8.95
CA PHE A 99 -3.69 4.67 8.17
C PHE A 99 -2.65 3.64 7.72
N LEU A 100 -2.19 2.76 8.63
CA LEU A 100 -1.25 1.70 8.29
C LEU A 100 -1.84 0.67 7.32
N ALA A 101 -3.12 0.36 7.43
CA ALA A 101 -3.81 -0.51 6.48
C ALA A 101 -3.83 0.09 5.07
N GLU A 102 -4.11 1.39 4.96
CA GLU A 102 -4.07 2.11 3.68
C GLU A 102 -2.65 2.13 3.08
N VAL A 103 -1.64 2.48 3.88
CA VAL A 103 -0.24 2.48 3.43
C VAL A 103 0.18 1.09 2.94
N ARG A 104 -0.17 0.03 3.68
CA ARG A 104 0.10 -1.35 3.26
C ARG A 104 -0.61 -1.71 1.97
N ALA A 105 -1.86 -1.29 1.78
CA ALA A 105 -2.60 -1.51 0.54
C ALA A 105 -1.93 -0.80 -0.66
N SER A 106 -1.49 0.44 -0.49
CA SER A 106 -0.73 1.18 -1.51
C SER A 106 0.58 0.46 -1.85
N ALA A 107 1.37 0.11 -0.83
CA ALA A 107 2.65 -0.55 -1.01
C ALA A 107 2.51 -1.90 -1.75
N ARG A 108 1.45 -2.67 -1.46
CA ARG A 108 1.16 -3.92 -2.19
C ARG A 108 0.79 -3.66 -3.65
N ASN A 109 -0.05 -2.65 -3.92
CA ASN A 109 -0.40 -2.26 -5.29
C ASN A 109 0.83 -1.81 -6.09
N GLU A 110 1.74 -1.06 -5.45
CA GLU A 110 3.03 -0.66 -6.02
C GLU A 110 3.94 -1.86 -6.30
N GLY A 111 4.03 -2.82 -5.37
CA GLY A 111 4.78 -4.06 -5.56
C GLY A 111 4.26 -4.89 -6.74
N ILE A 112 2.93 -5.01 -6.89
CA ILE A 112 2.30 -5.68 -8.03
C ILE A 112 2.64 -4.97 -9.35
N ASN A 113 2.51 -3.63 -9.38
CA ASN A 113 2.89 -2.83 -10.55
C ASN A 113 4.36 -3.01 -10.90
N TYR A 114 5.23 -3.02 -9.89
CA TYR A 114 6.66 -3.21 -10.07
C TYR A 114 6.96 -4.58 -10.68
N ALA A 115 6.39 -5.66 -10.15
CA ALA A 115 6.57 -7.01 -10.68
C ALA A 115 6.10 -7.12 -12.14
N ALA A 116 4.89 -6.63 -12.46
CA ALA A 116 4.37 -6.60 -13.83
C ALA A 116 5.29 -5.80 -14.77
N SER A 117 5.77 -4.65 -14.32
CA SER A 117 6.70 -3.79 -15.09
C SER A 117 8.04 -4.47 -15.34
N ARG A 118 8.59 -5.18 -14.34
CA ARG A 118 9.84 -5.95 -14.48
C ARG A 118 9.68 -7.09 -15.47
N LEU A 119 8.55 -7.80 -15.47
CA LEU A 119 8.24 -8.84 -16.46
C LEU A 119 8.18 -8.25 -17.88
N ALA A 120 7.41 -7.18 -18.06
CA ALA A 120 7.29 -6.51 -19.37
C ALA A 120 8.65 -5.99 -19.87
N ALA A 121 9.47 -5.43 -18.98
CA ALA A 121 10.82 -4.99 -19.31
C ALA A 121 11.73 -6.17 -19.70
N ALA A 122 11.66 -7.29 -18.99
CA ALA A 122 12.44 -8.49 -19.31
C ALA A 122 12.14 -8.98 -20.74
N PHE A 123 10.87 -8.98 -21.14
CA PHE A 123 10.47 -9.29 -22.51
C PHE A 123 10.99 -8.27 -23.53
N ASN A 124 10.75 -6.97 -23.31
CA ASN A 124 11.16 -5.91 -24.24
C ASN A 124 12.68 -5.83 -24.45
N HIS A 125 13.47 -6.28 -23.48
CA HIS A 125 14.93 -6.34 -23.56
C HIS A 125 15.47 -7.71 -24.01
N GLY A 126 14.61 -8.65 -24.42
CA GLY A 126 15.01 -9.93 -25.00
C GLY A 126 15.49 -10.99 -24.01
N PHE A 127 15.20 -10.84 -22.70
CA PHE A 127 15.47 -11.88 -21.71
C PHE A 127 14.47 -13.03 -21.75
N LEU A 128 13.31 -12.83 -22.40
CA LEU A 128 12.25 -13.82 -22.55
C LEU A 128 11.99 -14.08 -24.03
N ASP A 129 12.23 -15.31 -24.47
CA ASP A 129 11.90 -15.79 -25.83
C ASP A 129 10.53 -16.47 -25.82
N LYS A 130 9.47 -15.65 -25.73
CA LYS A 130 8.07 -16.07 -25.64
C LYS A 130 7.20 -15.21 -26.55
N PRO A 131 6.05 -15.72 -27.04
CA PRO A 131 5.15 -14.90 -27.83
C PRO A 131 4.53 -13.79 -26.98
N VAL A 132 4.26 -12.63 -27.60
CA VAL A 132 3.68 -11.45 -26.93
C VAL A 132 2.38 -11.79 -26.19
N SER A 133 1.56 -12.71 -26.74
CA SER A 133 0.32 -13.16 -26.10
C SER A 133 0.56 -13.81 -24.74
N GLU A 134 1.56 -14.70 -24.62
CA GLU A 134 1.88 -15.34 -23.34
C GLU A 134 2.39 -14.32 -22.32
N VAL A 135 3.27 -13.40 -22.73
CA VAL A 135 3.78 -12.37 -21.82
C VAL A 135 2.67 -11.41 -21.39
N LEU A 136 1.75 -11.05 -22.29
CA LEU A 136 0.58 -10.23 -21.99
C LEU A 136 -0.31 -10.92 -20.96
N ASP A 137 -0.60 -12.21 -21.13
CA ASP A 137 -1.45 -12.97 -20.22
C ASP A 137 -0.84 -13.06 -18.82
N VAL A 138 0.47 -13.34 -18.72
CA VAL A 138 1.16 -13.36 -17.42
C VAL A 138 1.22 -11.96 -16.79
N THR A 139 1.49 -10.91 -17.57
CA THR A 139 1.50 -9.53 -17.07
C THR A 139 0.12 -9.12 -16.55
N ARG A 140 -0.95 -9.49 -17.26
CA ARG A 140 -2.34 -9.27 -16.83
C ARG A 140 -2.67 -10.05 -15.56
N MET A 141 -2.24 -11.31 -15.47
CA MET A 141 -2.41 -12.15 -14.28
C MET A 141 -1.73 -11.53 -13.05
N ILE A 142 -0.52 -10.97 -13.20
CA ILE A 142 0.13 -10.26 -12.09
C ILE A 142 -0.70 -9.02 -11.71
N LEU A 143 -1.16 -8.23 -12.68
CA LEU A 143 -1.96 -7.02 -12.41
C LEU A 143 -3.33 -7.32 -11.80
N SER A 144 -3.96 -8.44 -12.13
CA SER A 144 -5.26 -8.84 -11.55
C SER A 144 -5.16 -9.18 -10.07
N ALA A 145 -3.96 -9.47 -9.54
CA ALA A 145 -3.75 -9.64 -8.11
C ALA A 145 -4.19 -8.43 -7.27
N LYS A 146 -4.30 -7.24 -7.86
CA LYS A 146 -4.87 -6.06 -7.17
C LYS A 146 -6.35 -6.24 -6.84
N GLU A 147 -7.10 -6.87 -7.73
CA GLU A 147 -8.52 -7.16 -7.52
C GLU A 147 -8.66 -8.23 -6.42
N ASP A 148 -7.78 -9.22 -6.42
CA ASP A 148 -7.72 -10.23 -5.35
C ASP A 148 -7.43 -9.59 -3.99
N LEU A 149 -6.46 -8.67 -3.91
CA LEU A 149 -6.15 -7.94 -2.69
C LEU A 149 -7.27 -7.01 -2.21
N ALA A 150 -8.05 -6.44 -3.14
CA ALA A 150 -9.20 -5.62 -2.80
C ALA A 150 -10.34 -6.46 -2.19
N ASN A 151 -10.50 -7.71 -2.65
CA ASN A 151 -11.54 -8.63 -2.20
C ASN A 151 -11.12 -9.47 -0.98
N ASN A 152 -9.81 -9.70 -0.79
CA ASN A 152 -9.24 -10.34 0.38
C ASN A 152 -7.99 -9.58 0.86
N PRO A 153 -8.09 -8.76 1.93
CA PRO A 153 -7.00 -7.90 2.38
C PRO A 153 -5.86 -8.66 3.07
N LEU A 154 -6.02 -9.95 3.34
CA LEU A 154 -4.94 -10.84 3.78
C LEU A 154 -4.32 -11.47 2.53
N PRO A 155 -3.03 -11.17 2.24
CA PRO A 155 -2.28 -11.89 1.22
C PRO A 155 -2.30 -13.39 1.53
N ALA A 156 -2.18 -14.25 0.51
CA ALA A 156 -1.85 -15.65 0.74
C ALA A 156 -0.60 -15.75 1.63
N ASP A 157 -0.55 -16.73 2.53
CA ASP A 157 0.45 -16.83 3.60
C ASP A 157 1.91 -16.75 3.10
N ASP A 158 2.20 -17.07 1.83
CA ASP A 158 3.56 -17.10 1.24
C ASP A 158 3.82 -16.08 0.10
N GLY A 159 2.90 -15.14 -0.16
CA GLY A 159 2.98 -14.30 -1.37
C GLY A 159 3.90 -13.07 -1.27
N LEU A 160 4.23 -12.61 -0.05
CA LEU A 160 5.00 -11.38 0.18
C LEU A 160 6.42 -11.61 0.70
N SER A 161 6.71 -12.76 1.28
CA SER A 161 8.03 -13.06 1.85
C SER A 161 9.11 -13.25 0.78
N GLY A 162 8.70 -13.65 -0.43
CA GLY A 162 9.62 -14.06 -1.50
C GLY A 162 10.04 -15.53 -1.41
N GLU A 163 9.70 -16.24 -0.34
CA GLU A 163 10.09 -17.64 -0.11
C GLU A 163 9.64 -18.56 -1.26
N TYR A 164 8.44 -18.34 -1.82
CA TYR A 164 7.98 -19.07 -2.99
C TYR A 164 8.92 -18.90 -4.21
N ALA A 165 9.36 -17.66 -4.47
CA ALA A 165 10.26 -17.36 -5.57
C ALA A 165 11.65 -17.94 -5.34
N GLU A 166 12.19 -17.84 -4.12
CA GLU A 166 13.48 -18.41 -3.73
C GLU A 166 13.50 -19.94 -3.88
N LYS A 167 12.46 -20.61 -3.36
CA LYS A 167 12.30 -22.06 -3.51
C LYS A 167 12.17 -22.48 -4.98
N SER A 168 11.42 -21.72 -5.77
CA SER A 168 11.30 -21.96 -7.21
C SER A 168 12.65 -21.88 -7.92
N ILE A 169 13.49 -20.90 -7.56
CA ILE A 169 14.86 -20.77 -8.10
C ILE A 169 15.69 -22.01 -7.77
N GLU A 170 15.71 -22.46 -6.51
CA GLU A 170 16.47 -23.65 -6.10
C GLU A 170 16.03 -24.92 -6.86
N GLU A 171 14.72 -25.08 -7.05
CA GLU A 171 14.14 -26.19 -7.80
C GLU A 171 14.56 -26.14 -9.28
N TRP A 172 14.47 -24.98 -9.93
CA TRP A 172 14.86 -24.81 -11.33
C TRP A 172 16.37 -25.01 -11.54
N GLU A 173 17.21 -24.47 -10.67
CA GLU A 173 18.66 -24.72 -10.73
C GLU A 173 18.99 -26.20 -10.61
N THR A 174 18.30 -26.91 -9.72
CA THR A 174 18.48 -28.35 -9.55
C THR A 174 18.07 -29.13 -10.80
N GLN A 175 16.96 -28.73 -11.45
CA GLN A 175 16.52 -29.32 -12.71
C GLN A 175 17.56 -29.11 -13.83
N LEU A 176 18.09 -27.90 -13.95
CA LEU A 176 19.14 -27.56 -14.93
C LEU A 176 20.42 -28.39 -14.70
N ARG A 177 20.85 -28.56 -13.44
CA ARG A 177 22.02 -29.39 -13.11
C ARG A 177 21.82 -30.87 -13.45
N LYS A 178 20.60 -31.39 -13.38
CA LYS A 178 20.26 -32.78 -13.75
C LYS A 178 20.18 -32.96 -15.27
N GLY A 179 19.58 -32.00 -15.98
CA GLY A 179 19.46 -32.02 -17.44
C GLY A 179 20.80 -31.93 -18.18
N ALA A 180 21.79 -31.23 -17.62
CA ALA A 180 23.13 -31.11 -18.21
C ALA A 180 24.02 -32.36 -18.10
N LYS A 181 23.57 -33.40 -17.36
CA LYS A 181 24.28 -34.67 -17.18
C LYS A 181 23.71 -35.83 -18.01
N SER A 182 22.71 -35.56 -18.86
CA SER A 182 22.13 -36.51 -19.82
C SER A 182 22.56 -36.17 -21.24
#